data_AF-A0A7V9RLI8-F1
#
_entry.id   AF-A0A7V9RLI8-F1
#
_cell.length_a   1.000
_cell.length_b   1.000
_cell.length_c   1.000
_cell.angle_alpha   90.00
_cell.angle_beta   90.00
_cell.angle_gamma   90.00
#
_symmetry.space_group_name_H-M   'P 1'
#
loop_
_entity.id
_entity.type
_entity.pdbx_description
1 polymer ?
#
loop_
_entity_poly.entity_id
_entity_poly.type
_entity_poly.pdbx_seq_one_letter_code
_entity_poly.pdbx_strand_id
1 'polypeptide(L)'
;MIDKPGRDTPRFPPECEPAVAHAINEQLAALGARGGDLALTQGACGADLLFAEALLARGASLHLHLPLDVQSFIARSVGFRKADSSIPDRWAERFGAVLAHPSVRATVMPTDFDAKQQSENIFERCNHWMLERALAYGPSKVQFICVWNGEGGDGRGGTDHLREAVRQRGGSECWIDIRPLCAKR
;
A
#
# COMPACT_ATOMS: atom_id res chain seq x y z
N MET A 1 -3.61 -0.94 6.08
CA MET A 1 -3.30 0.15 7.03
C MET A 1 -3.15 -0.42 8.42
N ILE A 2 -2.37 0.25 9.28
CA ILE A 2 -2.37 -0.05 10.73
C ILE A 2 -3.78 0.13 11.29
N ASP A 3 -4.15 -0.70 12.25
CA ASP A 3 -5.49 -0.68 12.83
C ASP A 3 -5.80 0.61 13.59
N LYS A 4 -7.06 1.04 13.49
CA LYS A 4 -7.66 2.05 14.35
C LYS A 4 -7.98 1.44 15.73
N PRO A 5 -8.13 2.26 16.79
CA PRO A 5 -8.66 1.80 18.06
C PRO A 5 -10.02 1.12 17.91
N GLY A 6 -10.29 0.15 18.78
CA GLY A 6 -11.62 -0.45 18.92
C GLY A 6 -12.01 -1.46 17.84
N ARG A 7 -11.04 -2.05 17.13
CA ARG A 7 -11.32 -3.16 16.21
C ARG A 7 -11.43 -4.47 16.98
N ASP A 8 -12.54 -5.20 16.83
CA ASP A 8 -12.80 -6.46 17.55
C ASP A 8 -11.77 -7.53 17.21
N THR A 9 -11.43 -7.66 15.92
CA THR A 9 -10.37 -8.55 15.43
C THR A 9 -9.28 -7.70 14.78
N PRO A 10 -8.09 -7.55 15.40
CA PRO A 10 -6.96 -6.87 14.79
C PRO A 10 -6.53 -7.54 13.47
N ARG A 11 -6.31 -6.73 12.43
CA ARG A 11 -5.82 -7.17 11.12
C ARG A 11 -4.35 -6.80 10.93
N PHE A 12 -3.96 -5.61 11.34
CA PHE A 12 -2.59 -5.11 11.32
C PHE A 12 -2.36 -4.22 12.54
N PRO A 13 -2.22 -4.81 13.73
CA PRO A 13 -1.90 -4.07 14.94
C PRO A 13 -0.46 -3.51 14.87
N PRO A 14 -0.16 -2.38 15.55
CA PRO A 14 1.15 -1.74 15.46
C PRO A 14 2.34 -2.65 15.78
N GLU A 15 2.17 -3.62 16.68
CA GLU A 15 3.21 -4.57 17.09
C GLU A 15 3.70 -5.46 15.94
N CYS A 16 2.89 -5.65 14.90
CA CYS A 16 3.27 -6.43 13.73
C CYS A 16 4.14 -5.67 12.76
N GLU A 17 4.31 -4.35 12.93
CA GLU A 17 5.04 -3.51 11.98
C GLU A 17 6.43 -4.09 11.63
N PRO A 18 7.29 -4.50 12.60
CA PRO A 18 8.61 -5.03 12.27
C PRO A 18 8.54 -6.35 11.47
N ALA A 19 7.61 -7.24 11.82
CA ALA A 19 7.45 -8.53 11.14
C ALA A 19 6.95 -8.35 9.70
N VAL A 20 5.98 -7.45 9.49
CA VAL A 20 5.49 -7.11 8.15
C VAL A 20 6.57 -6.41 7.33
N ALA A 21 7.31 -5.48 7.93
CA ALA A 21 8.43 -4.81 7.27
C ALA A 21 9.50 -5.82 6.81
N HIS A 22 9.83 -6.80 7.64
CA HIS A 22 10.74 -7.88 7.29
C HIS A 22 10.23 -8.72 6.12
N ALA A 23 8.98 -9.19 6.18
CA ALA A 23 8.37 -9.99 5.11
C ALA A 23 8.30 -9.25 3.77
N ILE A 24 7.99 -7.95 3.77
CA ILE A 24 8.05 -7.11 2.57
C ILE A 24 9.48 -7.05 2.02
N ASN A 25 10.48 -6.89 2.88
CA ASN A 25 11.88 -6.85 2.45
C ASN A 25 12.35 -8.17 1.83
N GLU A 26 11.99 -9.31 2.42
CA GLU A 26 12.28 -10.63 1.85
C GLU A 26 11.62 -10.82 0.49
N GLN A 27 10.34 -10.44 0.36
CA GLN A 27 9.62 -10.54 -0.90
C GLN A 27 10.24 -9.68 -2.00
N LEU A 28 10.63 -8.45 -1.68
CA LEU A 28 11.31 -7.55 -2.61
C LEU A 28 12.69 -8.08 -3.02
N ALA A 29 13.42 -8.71 -2.09
CA ALA A 29 14.70 -9.35 -2.39
C ALA A 29 14.51 -10.56 -3.33
N ALA A 30 13.51 -11.41 -3.07
CA ALA A 30 13.18 -12.55 -3.92
C ALA A 30 12.78 -12.14 -5.35
N LEU A 31 12.11 -10.98 -5.49
CA LEU A 31 11.78 -10.40 -6.80
C LEU A 31 12.98 -9.72 -7.49
N GLY A 32 14.12 -9.57 -6.81
CA GLY A 32 15.29 -8.89 -7.34
C GLY A 32 15.09 -7.38 -7.53
N ALA A 33 14.24 -6.77 -6.71
CA ALA A 33 13.93 -5.34 -6.76
C ALA A 33 15.19 -4.49 -6.52
N ARG A 34 15.42 -3.49 -7.37
CA ARG A 34 16.68 -2.75 -7.45
C ARG A 34 16.51 -1.33 -8.00
N GLY A 35 17.62 -0.59 -8.02
CA GLY A 35 17.73 0.66 -8.77
C GLY A 35 17.37 0.45 -10.25
N GLY A 36 16.40 1.24 -10.73
CA GLY A 36 15.81 1.12 -12.07
C GLY A 36 14.36 0.65 -12.07
N ASP A 37 13.88 0.06 -10.97
CA ASP A 37 12.46 -0.29 -10.82
C ASP A 37 11.61 0.94 -10.46
N LEU A 38 10.32 0.87 -10.80
CA LEU A 38 9.31 1.88 -10.45
C LEU A 38 8.26 1.27 -9.52
N ALA A 39 8.18 1.82 -8.32
CA ALA A 39 7.21 1.46 -7.30
C ALA A 39 5.95 2.33 -7.43
N LEU A 40 4.76 1.73 -7.38
CA LEU A 40 3.48 2.45 -7.33
C LEU A 40 2.74 2.09 -6.04
N THR A 41 2.25 3.10 -5.30
CA THR A 41 1.46 2.92 -4.08
C THR A 41 0.67 4.19 -3.77
N GLN A 42 -0.33 4.11 -2.89
CA GLN A 42 -0.97 5.32 -2.34
C GLN A 42 -0.19 5.88 -1.15
N GLY A 43 0.63 5.08 -0.47
CA GLY A 43 1.46 5.53 0.65
C GLY A 43 0.70 5.64 1.97
N ALA A 44 -0.34 4.82 2.19
CA ALA A 44 -1.03 4.77 3.48
C ALA A 44 -0.12 4.22 4.61
N CYS A 45 -0.46 4.46 5.88
CA CYS A 45 0.27 3.85 6.99
C CYS A 45 0.23 2.32 6.95
N GLY A 46 1.27 1.67 7.47
CA GLY A 46 1.43 0.21 7.39
C GLY A 46 2.06 -0.21 6.06
N ALA A 47 1.50 -1.23 5.40
CA ALA A 47 2.15 -1.94 4.30
C ALA A 47 2.59 -1.06 3.12
N ASP A 48 1.78 -0.07 2.73
CA ASP A 48 2.10 0.86 1.63
C ASP A 48 3.37 1.67 1.93
N LEU A 49 3.47 2.29 3.11
CA LEU A 49 4.66 3.03 3.51
C LEU A 49 5.87 2.12 3.75
N LEU A 50 5.69 0.94 4.36
CA LEU A 50 6.75 -0.04 4.54
C LEU A 50 7.34 -0.50 3.20
N PHE A 51 6.47 -0.71 2.20
CA PHE A 51 6.85 -1.03 0.83
C PHE A 51 7.60 0.13 0.15
N ALA A 52 7.09 1.35 0.29
CA ALA A 52 7.72 2.55 -0.26
C ALA A 52 9.16 2.73 0.29
N GLU A 53 9.33 2.68 1.60
CA GLU A 53 10.62 2.82 2.26
C GLU A 53 11.60 1.72 1.84
N ALA A 54 11.13 0.47 1.79
CA ALA A 54 11.94 -0.67 1.38
C ALA A 54 12.44 -0.51 -0.07
N LEU A 55 11.59 -0.05 -1.00
CA LEU A 55 12.00 0.17 -2.39
C LEU A 55 12.94 1.36 -2.55
N LEU A 56 12.70 2.46 -1.82
CA LEU A 56 13.60 3.61 -1.82
C LEU A 56 14.99 3.25 -1.27
N ALA A 57 15.05 2.43 -0.21
CA ALA A 57 16.31 1.92 0.33
C ALA A 57 17.10 1.04 -0.66
N ARG A 58 16.43 0.49 -1.69
CA ARG A 58 17.03 -0.27 -2.80
C ARG A 58 17.40 0.60 -4.01
N GLY A 59 17.19 1.92 -3.92
CA GLY A 59 17.45 2.87 -5.00
C GLY A 59 16.38 2.91 -6.10
N ALA A 60 15.22 2.29 -5.89
CA ALA A 60 14.11 2.37 -6.83
C ALA A 60 13.48 3.78 -6.87
N SER A 61 12.78 4.08 -7.96
CA SER A 61 11.91 5.27 -8.01
C SER A 61 10.52 4.92 -7.48
N LEU A 62 9.81 5.91 -6.92
CA LEU A 62 8.47 5.71 -6.37
C LEU A 62 7.53 6.78 -6.92
N HIS A 63 6.32 6.35 -7.26
CA HIS A 63 5.23 7.25 -7.64
C HIS A 63 4.02 7.04 -6.73
N LEU A 64 3.81 7.99 -5.81
CA LEU A 64 2.63 8.08 -4.97
C LEU A 64 1.41 8.48 -5.80
N HIS A 65 0.42 7.59 -5.87
CA HIS A 65 -0.88 7.84 -6.50
C HIS A 65 -1.89 8.16 -5.41
N LEU A 66 -2.20 9.45 -5.22
CA LEU A 66 -3.00 9.90 -4.10
C LEU A 66 -4.48 10.04 -4.50
N PRO A 67 -5.44 9.44 -3.78
CA PRO A 67 -6.87 9.60 -4.05
C PRO A 67 -7.40 10.99 -3.68
N LEU A 68 -6.64 11.74 -2.88
CA LEU A 68 -7.01 13.01 -2.29
C LEU A 68 -5.79 13.93 -2.33
N ASP A 69 -6.00 15.23 -2.05
CA ASP A 69 -4.88 16.11 -1.74
C ASP A 69 -4.07 15.57 -0.54
N VAL A 70 -2.81 15.99 -0.45
CA VAL A 70 -1.85 15.47 0.54
C VAL A 70 -2.37 15.62 1.97
N GLN A 71 -2.99 16.75 2.31
CA GLN A 71 -3.46 17.02 3.67
C GLN A 71 -4.63 16.10 4.03
N SER A 72 -5.62 16.01 3.15
CA SER A 72 -6.76 15.10 3.32
C SER A 72 -6.34 13.63 3.36
N PHE A 73 -5.35 13.24 2.56
CA PHE A 73 -4.80 11.89 2.56
C PHE A 73 -4.08 11.56 3.86
N ILE A 74 -3.24 12.48 4.36
CA ILE A 74 -2.58 12.31 5.66
C ILE A 74 -3.63 12.09 6.74
N ALA A 75 -4.63 12.95 6.84
CA ALA A 75 -5.66 12.84 7.89
C ALA A 75 -6.41 11.50 7.86
N ARG A 76 -6.73 10.98 6.67
CA ARG A 76 -7.56 9.77 6.51
C ARG A 76 -6.80 8.45 6.51
N SER A 77 -5.55 8.46 6.02
CA SER A 77 -4.81 7.22 5.69
C SER A 77 -3.48 7.10 6.40
N VAL A 78 -2.96 8.16 7.03
CA VAL A 78 -1.62 8.17 7.64
C VAL A 78 -1.66 8.59 9.10
N GLY A 79 -2.16 9.79 9.40
CA GLY A 79 -2.10 10.46 10.70
C GLY A 79 -3.31 10.27 11.61
N PHE A 80 -4.24 9.38 11.26
CA PHE A 80 -5.35 9.03 12.18
C PHE A 80 -4.83 8.32 13.43
N ARG A 81 -5.54 8.40 14.56
CA ARG A 81 -5.14 7.70 15.80
C ARG A 81 -5.08 6.18 15.56
N LYS A 82 -3.95 5.53 15.88
CA LYS A 82 -3.78 4.06 15.80
C LYS A 82 -4.26 3.40 17.09
N ALA A 83 -4.47 2.08 17.03
CA ALA A 83 -4.68 1.25 18.22
C ALA A 83 -3.55 1.47 19.24
N ASP A 84 -3.89 1.37 20.53
CA ASP A 84 -2.94 1.62 21.62
C ASP A 84 -1.81 0.58 21.57
N SER A 85 -0.56 1.06 21.64
CA SER A 85 0.64 0.24 21.51
C SER A 85 1.81 0.88 22.25
N SER A 86 2.82 0.05 22.59
CA SER A 86 4.12 0.55 23.05
C SER A 86 5.00 1.07 21.90
N ILE A 87 4.63 0.80 20.64
CA ILE A 87 5.31 1.31 19.45
C ILE A 87 4.91 2.78 19.22
N PRO A 88 5.87 3.72 19.12
CA PRO A 88 5.56 5.12 18.82
C PRO A 88 4.93 5.30 17.43
N ASP A 89 3.83 6.07 17.33
CA ASP A 89 3.26 6.45 16.03
C ASP A 89 4.17 7.47 15.33
N ARG A 90 4.87 7.02 14.29
CA ARG A 90 5.72 7.86 13.42
C ARG A 90 5.24 7.90 11.97
N TRP A 91 4.00 7.49 11.68
CA TRP A 91 3.55 7.31 10.29
C TRP A 91 3.51 8.62 9.51
N ALA A 92 3.12 9.74 10.15
CA ALA A 92 3.10 11.05 9.49
C ALA A 92 4.51 11.56 9.18
N GLU A 93 5.47 11.38 10.09
CA GLU A 93 6.88 11.70 9.88
C GLU A 93 7.45 10.89 8.70
N ARG A 94 7.21 9.58 8.69
CA ARG A 94 7.65 8.66 7.64
C ARG A 94 7.07 9.00 6.28
N PHE A 95 5.77 9.29 6.22
CA PHE A 95 5.13 9.76 5.00
C PHE A 95 5.76 11.05 4.50
N GLY A 96 6.04 12.01 5.39
CA GLY A 96 6.74 13.25 5.05
C GLY A 96 8.13 12.99 4.47
N ALA A 97 8.91 12.09 5.07
CA ALA A 97 10.23 11.70 4.58
C ALA A 97 10.17 11.02 3.20
N VAL A 98 9.20 10.12 2.99
CA VAL A 98 8.94 9.51 1.67
C VAL A 98 8.55 10.58 0.65
N LEU A 99 7.61 11.46 0.97
CA LEU A 99 7.14 12.50 0.06
C LEU A 99 8.26 13.48 -0.34
N ALA A 100 9.19 13.77 0.57
CA ALA A 100 10.32 14.67 0.33
C ALA A 100 11.52 14.02 -0.38
N HIS A 101 11.52 12.69 -0.54
CA HIS A 101 12.66 11.97 -1.11
C HIS A 101 12.80 12.28 -2.63
N PRO A 102 14.01 12.54 -3.15
CA PRO A 102 14.22 13.04 -4.52
C PRO A 102 13.77 12.07 -5.62
N SER A 103 13.80 10.75 -5.37
CA SER A 103 13.30 9.73 -6.30
C SER A 103 11.78 9.51 -6.22
N VAL A 104 11.05 10.38 -5.52
CA VAL A 104 9.60 10.26 -5.30
C VAL A 104 8.86 11.32 -6.09
N ARG A 105 7.84 10.87 -6.82
CA ARG A 105 6.82 11.74 -7.43
C ARG A 105 5.48 11.48 -6.74
N ALA A 106 4.69 12.52 -6.52
CA ALA A 106 3.30 12.39 -6.11
C ALA A 106 2.36 12.98 -7.16
N THR A 107 1.26 12.28 -7.43
CA THR A 107 0.17 12.78 -8.26
C THR A 107 -1.16 12.50 -7.59
N VAL A 108 -1.99 13.53 -7.47
CA VAL A 108 -3.38 13.38 -7.03
C VAL A 108 -4.21 12.89 -8.22
N MET A 109 -5.05 11.88 -7.99
CA MET A 109 -5.96 11.32 -8.98
C MET A 109 -6.83 12.44 -9.58
N PRO A 110 -6.88 12.59 -10.91
CA PRO A 110 -7.71 13.60 -11.56
C PRO A 110 -9.19 13.45 -11.18
N THR A 111 -9.88 14.57 -10.96
CA THR A 111 -11.30 14.57 -10.55
C THR A 111 -12.23 14.03 -11.63
N ASP A 112 -11.82 14.15 -12.89
CA ASP A 112 -12.50 13.69 -14.10
C ASP A 112 -12.11 12.26 -14.50
N PHE A 113 -11.23 11.58 -13.74
CA PHE A 113 -10.96 10.17 -13.94
C PHE A 113 -12.28 9.40 -13.80
N ASP A 114 -12.81 8.90 -14.92
CA ASP A 114 -14.17 8.39 -15.07
C ASP A 114 -14.37 7.14 -14.22
N ALA A 115 -14.86 7.40 -13.02
CA ALA A 115 -14.98 6.43 -11.96
C ALA A 115 -16.37 5.85 -11.81
N LYS A 116 -17.34 6.35 -12.59
CA LYS A 116 -18.74 5.93 -12.46
C LYS A 116 -18.95 4.45 -12.82
N GLN A 117 -17.99 3.81 -13.48
CA GLN A 117 -18.02 2.38 -13.78
C GLN A 117 -17.26 1.50 -12.77
N GLN A 118 -16.55 2.05 -11.78
CA GLN A 118 -15.57 1.27 -11.00
C GLN A 118 -15.88 1.18 -9.49
N SER A 119 -16.09 2.30 -8.77
CA SER A 119 -16.48 2.28 -7.34
C SER A 119 -16.91 3.67 -6.83
N GLU A 120 -17.81 3.73 -5.86
CA GLU A 120 -18.12 4.96 -5.10
C GLU A 120 -17.01 5.34 -4.10
N ASN A 121 -16.15 4.38 -3.73
CA ASN A 121 -15.04 4.59 -2.82
C ASN A 121 -13.81 5.19 -3.55
N ILE A 122 -13.44 6.41 -3.18
CA ILE A 122 -12.32 7.13 -3.80
C ILE A 122 -10.96 6.42 -3.71
N PHE A 123 -10.73 5.65 -2.64
CA PHE A 123 -9.50 4.87 -2.50
C PHE A 123 -9.43 3.71 -3.49
N GLU A 124 -10.56 3.10 -3.78
CA GLU A 124 -10.67 1.97 -4.71
C GLU A 124 -10.56 2.43 -6.15
N ARG A 125 -11.20 3.55 -6.48
CA ARG A 125 -10.98 4.26 -7.75
C ARG A 125 -9.50 4.53 -7.99
N CYS A 126 -8.80 5.00 -6.97
CA CYS A 126 -7.37 5.27 -7.07
C CYS A 126 -6.53 3.98 -7.19
N ASN A 127 -6.96 2.86 -6.59
CA ASN A 127 -6.34 1.55 -6.83
C ASN A 127 -6.46 1.13 -8.31
N HIS A 128 -7.64 1.30 -8.92
CA HIS A 128 -7.83 0.99 -10.34
C HIS A 128 -7.03 1.91 -11.24
N TRP A 129 -7.04 3.22 -10.96
CA TRP A 129 -6.21 4.19 -11.68
C TRP A 129 -4.73 3.83 -11.63
N MET A 130 -4.21 3.50 -10.43
CA MET A 130 -2.83 3.07 -10.24
C MET A 130 -2.51 1.77 -10.97
N LEU A 131 -3.43 0.80 -10.97
CA LEU A 131 -3.26 -0.46 -11.70
C LEU A 131 -3.23 -0.25 -13.22
N GLU A 132 -4.12 0.59 -13.76
CA GLU A 132 -4.10 0.96 -15.19
C GLU A 132 -2.76 1.60 -15.58
N ARG A 133 -2.21 2.46 -14.71
CA ARG A 133 -0.88 3.05 -14.90
C ARG A 133 0.23 2.00 -14.86
N ALA A 134 0.17 1.04 -13.95
CA ALA A 134 1.13 -0.05 -13.86
C ALA A 134 1.13 -0.90 -15.15
N LEU A 135 -0.07 -1.29 -15.60
CA LEU A 135 -0.25 -2.16 -16.76
C LEU A 135 0.17 -1.51 -18.07
N ALA A 136 0.13 -0.18 -18.17
CA ALA A 136 0.63 0.56 -19.33
C ALA A 136 2.14 0.34 -19.59
N TYR A 137 2.93 -0.09 -18.58
CA TYR A 137 4.34 -0.48 -18.75
C TYR A 137 4.52 -1.89 -19.33
N GLY A 138 3.43 -2.66 -19.45
CA GLY A 138 3.41 -4.05 -19.88
C GLY A 138 3.01 -4.98 -18.72
N PRO A 139 1.93 -5.77 -18.84
CA PRO A 139 1.45 -6.60 -17.73
C PRO A 139 2.46 -7.60 -17.18
N SER A 140 3.30 -8.19 -18.03
CA SER A 140 4.35 -9.12 -17.62
C SER A 140 5.44 -8.49 -16.74
N LYS A 141 5.52 -7.16 -16.68
CA LYS A 141 6.44 -6.42 -15.80
C LYS A 141 5.80 -6.04 -14.46
N VAL A 142 4.50 -6.20 -14.32
CA VAL A 142 3.78 -5.82 -13.11
C VAL A 142 3.92 -6.92 -12.07
N GLN A 143 4.55 -6.57 -10.95
CA GLN A 143 4.63 -7.40 -9.74
C GLN A 143 3.78 -6.72 -8.66
N PHE A 144 2.65 -7.32 -8.31
CA PHE A 144 1.78 -6.80 -7.26
C PHE A 144 2.09 -7.47 -5.92
N ILE A 145 2.55 -6.69 -4.95
CA ILE A 145 2.76 -7.17 -3.58
C ILE A 145 1.57 -6.76 -2.71
N CYS A 146 1.00 -7.74 -2.02
CA CYS A 146 -0.21 -7.58 -1.23
C CYS A 146 0.01 -8.13 0.18
N VAL A 147 -0.10 -7.27 1.21
CA VAL A 147 -0.14 -7.71 2.61
C VAL A 147 -1.59 -7.79 3.07
N TRP A 148 -2.09 -9.01 3.29
CA TRP A 148 -3.51 -9.24 3.55
C TRP A 148 -3.74 -10.50 4.38
N ASN A 149 -4.78 -10.53 5.21
CA ASN A 149 -5.17 -11.67 6.05
C ASN A 149 -6.06 -12.68 5.30
N GLY A 150 -6.37 -12.47 4.02
CA GLY A 150 -7.24 -13.35 3.25
C GLY A 150 -8.74 -13.24 3.58
N GLU A 151 -9.11 -12.34 4.49
CA GLU A 151 -10.51 -12.10 4.87
C GLU A 151 -11.03 -10.84 4.17
N GLY A 152 -12.25 -10.91 3.63
CA GLY A 152 -12.92 -9.77 3.02
C GLY A 152 -12.93 -8.56 3.96
N GLY A 153 -12.69 -7.36 3.40
CA GLY A 153 -12.79 -6.13 4.19
C GLY A 153 -14.24 -5.82 4.57
N ASP A 154 -14.43 -4.82 5.44
CA ASP A 154 -15.73 -4.33 5.90
C ASP A 154 -16.58 -3.65 4.78
N GLY A 155 -16.23 -3.83 3.49
CA GLY A 155 -16.90 -3.23 2.33
C GLY A 155 -16.45 -3.82 0.98
N ARG A 156 -17.25 -3.57 -0.08
CA ARG A 156 -16.96 -3.97 -1.48
C ARG A 156 -15.79 -3.12 -2.01
N GLY A 157 -14.79 -3.76 -2.63
CA GLY A 157 -13.66 -3.08 -3.30
C GLY A 157 -12.33 -3.02 -2.54
N GLY A 158 -12.22 -3.83 -1.49
CA GLY A 158 -10.95 -4.05 -0.79
C GLY A 158 -9.87 -4.74 -1.63
N THR A 159 -8.77 -5.07 -0.95
CA THR A 159 -7.56 -5.66 -1.53
C THR A 159 -7.83 -6.82 -2.49
N ASP A 160 -8.82 -7.68 -2.20
CA ASP A 160 -9.19 -8.84 -3.01
C ASP A 160 -9.57 -8.51 -4.46
N HIS A 161 -10.36 -7.45 -4.71
CA HIS A 161 -10.73 -7.05 -6.06
C HIS A 161 -9.51 -6.57 -6.87
N LEU A 162 -8.53 -5.95 -6.21
CA LEU A 162 -7.30 -5.50 -6.85
C LEU A 162 -6.41 -6.71 -7.24
N ARG A 163 -6.34 -7.71 -6.36
CA ARG A 163 -5.65 -8.99 -6.63
C ARG A 163 -6.21 -9.65 -7.90
N GLU A 164 -7.54 -9.79 -7.96
CA GLU A 164 -8.23 -10.39 -9.09
C GLU A 164 -7.98 -9.59 -10.38
N ALA A 165 -8.09 -8.26 -10.32
CA ALA A 165 -7.85 -7.39 -11.47
C ALA A 165 -6.41 -7.50 -12.02
N VAL A 166 -5.40 -7.66 -11.15
CA VAL A 166 -4.01 -7.90 -11.56
C VAL A 166 -3.89 -9.23 -12.30
N ARG A 167 -4.43 -10.31 -11.72
CA ARG A 167 -4.38 -11.67 -12.29
C ARG A 167 -5.07 -11.74 -13.65
N GLN A 168 -6.30 -11.21 -13.75
CA GLN A 168 -7.07 -11.20 -15.00
C GLN A 168 -6.38 -10.45 -16.14
N ARG A 169 -5.53 -9.46 -15.81
CA ARG A 169 -4.83 -8.63 -16.80
C ARG A 169 -3.40 -9.09 -17.07
N GLY A 170 -2.99 -10.24 -16.53
CA GLY A 170 -1.68 -10.87 -16.81
C GLY A 170 -0.51 -10.36 -15.97
N GLY A 171 -0.78 -9.64 -14.87
CA GLY A 171 0.24 -9.31 -13.87
C GLY A 171 0.51 -10.47 -12.91
N SER A 172 1.69 -10.47 -12.31
CA SER A 172 2.06 -11.42 -11.25
C SER A 172 1.68 -10.88 -9.88
N GLU A 173 1.33 -11.78 -8.98
CA GLU A 173 0.96 -11.45 -7.61
C GLU A 173 1.87 -12.16 -6.60
N CYS A 174 2.28 -11.42 -5.59
CA CYS A 174 2.90 -11.92 -4.37
C CYS A 174 2.04 -11.54 -3.17
N TRP A 175 1.43 -12.55 -2.53
CA TRP A 175 0.62 -12.36 -1.33
C TRP A 175 1.43 -12.71 -0.08
N ILE A 176 1.54 -11.73 0.82
CA ILE A 176 2.09 -11.88 2.17
C ILE A 176 0.91 -12.02 3.13
N ASP A 177 0.73 -13.23 3.67
CA ASP A 177 -0.27 -13.49 4.70
C ASP A 177 0.18 -12.87 6.03
N ILE A 178 -0.58 -11.87 6.51
CA ILE A 178 -0.24 -11.16 7.75
C ILE A 178 -0.59 -11.95 9.02
N ARG A 179 -1.49 -12.93 8.94
CA ARG A 179 -1.96 -13.70 10.11
C ARG A 179 -0.82 -14.37 10.88
N PRO A 180 0.08 -15.16 10.25
CA PRO A 180 1.19 -15.77 10.97
C PRO A 180 2.23 -14.75 11.45
N LEU A 181 2.33 -13.58 10.82
CA LEU A 181 3.26 -12.51 11.23
C LEU A 181 2.79 -11.81 12.51
N CYS A 182 1.48 -11.80 12.74
CA CYS A 182 0.83 -11.15 13.87
C CYS A 182 0.41 -12.08 15.00
N ALA A 183 0.59 -13.40 14.85
CA ALA A 183 0.28 -14.35 15.90
C ALA A 183 1.17 -14.06 17.13
N LYS A 184 0.55 -13.85 18.29
CA LYS A 184 1.28 -13.73 19.56
C LYS A 184 2.08 -15.03 19.77
N ARG A 185 3.40 -14.93 19.81
CA ARG A 185 4.28 -16.02 20.25
C ARG A 185 4.26 -16.12 21.77
#